data_AF-A0A9E4KB31-F1
#
_entry.id   AF-A0A9E4KB31-F1
#
_cell.length_a   1.000
_cell.length_b   1.000
_cell.length_c   1.000
_cell.angle_alpha   90.00
_cell.angle_beta   90.00
_cell.angle_gamma   90.00
#
_symmetry.space_group_name_H-M   'P 1'
#
loop_
_entity.id
_entity.type
_entity.pdbx_description
1 polymer ?
#
loop_
_entity_poly.entity_id
_entity_poly.type
_entity_poly.pdbx_seq_one_letter_code
_entity_poly.pdbx_strand_id
1 'polypeptide(L)'
;MDKKLTHMVYQLKGKTFPDELYLEFSKYGGVAFDNLYEIASKDDSTGQEKKNTLMVMLYMCKQACQDRFQDLFLLSKGLLLDKNDIVRSSAARVIIGLVRMVDNSSGVYNMAYKRSEIVELLNTSLQQGVDKETEDYMRHYLAQL
;
A
#
# COMPACT_ATOMS: atom_id res chain seq x y z
N MET A 1 0.49 5.69 24.72
CA MET A 1 0.20 4.77 23.60
C MET A 1 -0.61 3.62 24.16
N ASP A 2 -1.84 3.41 23.67
CA ASP A 2 -2.75 2.40 24.22
C ASP A 2 -2.21 0.99 23.91
N LYS A 3 -2.02 0.17 24.95
CA LYS A 3 -1.29 -1.12 24.89
C LYS A 3 -1.91 -2.11 23.91
N LYS A 4 -3.20 -1.99 23.60
CA LYS A 4 -3.92 -2.84 22.62
C LYS A 4 -3.56 -2.52 21.17
N LEU A 5 -3.31 -1.25 20.84
CA LEU A 5 -3.04 -0.82 19.46
C LEU A 5 -1.59 -1.13 19.07
N THR A 6 -0.67 -0.90 19.99
CA THR A 6 0.72 -1.38 19.91
C THR A 6 0.72 -2.90 19.72
N HIS A 7 -0.14 -3.65 20.43
CA HIS A 7 -0.24 -5.11 20.27
C HIS A 7 -0.68 -5.53 18.86
N MET A 8 -1.64 -4.86 18.22
CA MET A 8 -2.02 -5.14 16.83
C MET A 8 -0.87 -4.87 15.85
N VAL A 9 -0.19 -3.71 15.97
CA VAL A 9 0.97 -3.37 15.13
C VAL A 9 2.14 -4.35 15.35
N TYR A 10 2.34 -4.82 16.58
CA TYR A 10 3.34 -5.85 16.89
C TYR A 10 2.94 -7.25 16.42
N GLN A 11 1.65 -7.61 16.47
CA GLN A 11 1.14 -8.85 15.87
C GLN A 11 1.32 -8.83 14.34
N LEU A 12 1.13 -7.68 13.70
CA LEU A 12 1.40 -7.46 12.28
C LEU A 12 2.90 -7.50 11.92
N LYS A 13 3.79 -7.15 12.86
CA LYS A 13 5.26 -7.27 12.69
C LYS A 13 5.74 -8.73 12.67
N GLY A 14 4.93 -9.71 13.04
CA GLY A 14 5.35 -11.12 13.17
C GLY A 14 4.37 -12.19 12.70
N LYS A 15 3.12 -11.85 12.35
CA LYS A 15 2.16 -12.81 11.80
C LYS A 15 2.13 -12.81 10.28
N THR A 16 2.16 -14.02 9.74
CA THR A 16 2.31 -14.35 8.33
C THR A 16 1.03 -14.14 7.50
N PHE A 17 -0.14 -13.95 8.13
CA PHE A 17 -1.41 -13.90 7.40
C PHE A 17 -2.37 -12.82 7.92
N PRO A 18 -2.67 -11.80 7.09
CA PRO A 18 -3.65 -10.75 7.40
C PRO A 18 -5.10 -11.25 7.56
N ASP A 19 -5.42 -12.47 7.10
CA ASP A 19 -6.77 -13.05 7.14
C ASP A 19 -7.31 -13.27 8.56
N GLU A 20 -6.44 -13.41 9.56
CA GLU A 20 -6.84 -13.56 10.97
C GLU A 20 -7.29 -12.24 11.63
N LEU A 21 -7.14 -11.10 10.95
CA LEU A 21 -7.34 -9.76 11.54
C LEU A 21 -8.57 -9.02 11.00
N TYR A 22 -9.41 -9.69 10.21
CA TYR A 22 -10.57 -9.08 9.56
C TYR A 22 -11.56 -8.41 10.54
N LEU A 23 -11.86 -9.09 11.67
CA LEU A 23 -12.78 -8.57 12.69
C LEU A 23 -12.18 -7.35 13.40
N GLU A 24 -10.87 -7.38 13.65
CA GLU A 24 -10.10 -6.30 14.25
C GLU A 24 -10.01 -5.09 13.34
N PHE A 25 -9.81 -5.29 12.03
CA PHE A 25 -9.85 -4.21 11.03
C PHE A 25 -11.24 -3.60 10.91
N SER A 26 -12.30 -4.41 10.96
CA SER A 26 -13.67 -3.88 10.92
C SER A 26 -13.99 -3.04 12.18
N LYS A 27 -13.42 -3.39 13.33
CA LYS A 27 -13.71 -2.73 14.62
C LYS A 27 -12.82 -1.52 14.91
N TYR A 28 -11.56 -1.55 14.49
CA TYR A 28 -10.55 -0.54 14.80
C TYR A 28 -9.83 0.02 13.56
N GLY A 29 -10.32 -0.30 12.37
CA GLY A 29 -9.63 -0.07 11.09
C GLY A 29 -9.21 1.37 10.85
N GLY A 30 -10.08 2.35 11.10
CA GLY A 30 -9.74 3.76 10.91
C GLY A 30 -8.52 4.19 11.74
N VAL A 31 -8.56 3.92 13.05
CA VAL A 31 -7.46 4.27 13.98
C VAL A 31 -6.20 3.48 13.66
N ALA A 32 -6.32 2.19 13.36
CA ALA A 32 -5.17 1.36 12.99
C ALA A 32 -4.53 1.85 11.68
N PHE A 33 -5.33 2.23 10.70
CA PHE A 33 -4.88 2.80 9.44
C PHE A 33 -4.14 4.11 9.67
N ASP A 34 -4.65 5.01 10.51
CA ASP A 34 -3.99 6.29 10.81
C ASP A 34 -2.61 6.09 11.43
N ASN A 35 -2.46 5.13 12.36
CA ASN A 35 -1.17 4.82 12.97
C ASN A 35 -0.19 4.20 11.96
N LEU A 36 -0.68 3.32 11.08
CA LEU A 36 0.14 2.76 9.99
C LEU A 36 0.53 3.85 8.98
N TYR A 37 -0.38 4.77 8.65
CA TYR A 37 -0.10 5.91 7.79
C TYR A 37 1.04 6.77 8.37
N GLU A 38 0.98 7.06 9.68
CA GLU A 38 2.04 7.80 10.37
C GLU A 38 3.39 7.08 10.28
N ILE A 39 3.42 5.76 10.50
CA ILE A 39 4.65 4.95 10.38
C ILE A 39 5.20 5.01 8.94
N ALA A 40 4.37 4.81 7.92
CA ALA A 40 4.82 4.83 6.54
C ALA A 40 5.32 6.21 6.07
N SER A 41 4.77 7.27 6.67
CA SER A 41 5.11 8.67 6.35
C SER A 41 6.35 9.18 7.08
N LYS A 42 6.84 8.48 8.11
CA LYS A 42 8.01 8.89 8.88
C LYS A 42 9.32 8.67 8.12
N ASP A 43 10.22 9.64 8.19
CA ASP A 43 11.55 9.56 7.56
C ASP A 43 12.50 8.61 8.29
N ASP A 44 12.29 8.39 9.60
CA ASP A 44 13.13 7.52 10.44
C ASP A 44 12.75 6.03 10.39
N SER A 45 11.62 5.69 9.75
CA SER A 45 11.16 4.31 9.61
C SER A 45 12.00 3.55 8.60
N THR A 46 12.37 2.31 8.94
CA THR A 46 13.17 1.47 8.05
C THR A 46 12.39 1.08 6.79
N GLY A 47 13.10 0.78 5.70
CA GLY A 47 12.45 0.33 4.45
C GLY A 47 11.57 -0.92 4.66
N GLN A 48 11.98 -1.82 5.54
CA GLN A 48 11.20 -3.01 5.90
C GLN A 48 9.93 -2.67 6.69
N GLU A 49 9.99 -1.70 7.60
CA GLU A 49 8.81 -1.23 8.34
C GLU A 49 7.81 -0.57 7.41
N LYS A 50 8.28 0.30 6.50
CA LYS A 50 7.42 0.92 5.49
C LYS A 50 6.79 -0.14 4.59
N LYS A 51 7.55 -1.13 4.10
CA LYS A 51 7.03 -2.27 3.33
C LYS A 51 5.90 -3.00 4.06
N ASN A 52 6.15 -3.43 5.29
CA ASN A 52 5.15 -4.20 6.06
C ASN A 52 3.89 -3.37 6.28
N THR A 53 4.06 -2.10 6.65
CA THR A 53 2.98 -1.15 6.88
C THR A 53 2.12 -0.96 5.63
N LEU A 54 2.74 -0.70 4.49
CA LEU A 54 2.05 -0.52 3.21
C LEU A 54 1.25 -1.77 2.80
N MET A 55 1.83 -2.96 2.96
CA MET A 55 1.14 -4.21 2.62
C MET A 55 -0.07 -4.47 3.52
N VAL A 56 0.03 -4.14 4.81
CA VAL A 56 -1.11 -4.25 5.74
C VAL A 56 -2.19 -3.22 5.39
N MET A 57 -1.83 -1.97 5.11
CA MET A 57 -2.79 -0.95 4.72
C MET A 57 -3.54 -1.33 3.43
N LEU A 58 -2.85 -1.93 2.45
CA LEU A 58 -3.48 -2.45 1.23
C LEU A 58 -4.50 -3.55 1.56
N TYR A 59 -4.15 -4.46 2.47
CA TYR A 59 -5.05 -5.52 2.91
C TYR A 59 -6.27 -4.95 3.67
N MET A 60 -6.06 -3.99 4.57
CA MET A 60 -7.14 -3.30 5.27
C MET A 60 -8.10 -2.62 4.30
N CYS A 61 -7.55 -1.90 3.31
CA CYS A 61 -8.30 -1.31 2.22
C CYS A 61 -9.18 -2.37 1.51
N LYS A 62 -8.59 -3.48 1.10
CA LYS A 62 -9.31 -4.56 0.41
C LYS A 62 -10.51 -5.09 1.21
N GLN A 63 -10.36 -5.22 2.52
CA GLN A 63 -11.32 -5.92 3.37
C GLN A 63 -12.35 -5.04 4.07
N ALA A 64 -11.92 -3.92 4.65
CA ALA A 64 -12.74 -3.18 5.62
C ALA A 64 -12.62 -1.65 5.55
N CYS A 65 -11.61 -1.11 4.85
CA CYS A 65 -11.29 0.32 4.82
C CYS A 65 -11.27 0.87 3.39
N GLN A 66 -12.30 0.56 2.60
CA GLN A 66 -12.37 1.00 1.20
C GLN A 66 -12.42 2.52 1.06
N ASP A 67 -12.96 3.21 2.06
CA ASP A 67 -12.99 4.67 2.19
C ASP A 67 -11.58 5.29 2.30
N ARG A 68 -10.55 4.51 2.67
CA ARG A 68 -9.16 4.95 2.82
C ARG A 68 -8.29 4.72 1.58
N PHE A 69 -8.88 4.27 0.46
CA PHE A 69 -8.15 4.05 -0.81
C PHE A 69 -7.37 5.28 -1.27
N GLN A 70 -7.98 6.46 -1.15
CA GLN A 70 -7.36 7.71 -1.55
C GLN A 70 -6.08 8.00 -0.78
N ASP A 71 -6.14 7.85 0.55
CA ASP A 71 -5.04 8.13 1.45
C ASP A 71 -3.87 7.18 1.16
N LEU A 72 -4.16 5.89 1.02
CA LEU A 72 -3.14 4.90 0.68
C LEU A 72 -2.54 5.16 -0.70
N PHE A 73 -3.35 5.57 -1.68
CA PHE A 73 -2.88 5.90 -3.01
C PHE A 73 -1.92 7.11 -2.97
N LEU A 74 -2.29 8.19 -2.30
CA LEU A 74 -1.47 9.40 -2.19
C LEU A 74 -0.16 9.15 -1.44
N LEU A 75 -0.22 8.39 -0.35
CA LEU A 75 0.96 7.94 0.38
C LEU A 75 1.89 7.12 -0.51
N SER A 76 1.37 6.09 -1.16
CA SER A 76 2.17 5.21 -2.03
C SER A 76 2.76 5.98 -3.20
N LYS A 77 2.01 6.93 -3.76
CA LYS A 77 2.48 7.82 -4.83
C LYS A 77 3.72 8.60 -4.41
N GLY A 78 3.74 9.15 -3.19
CA GLY A 78 4.91 9.85 -2.65
C GLY A 78 6.11 8.93 -2.44
N LEU A 79 5.88 7.65 -2.16
CA LEU A 79 6.91 6.64 -1.88
C LEU A 79 7.46 5.94 -3.13
N LEU A 80 6.86 6.13 -4.32
CA LEU A 80 7.33 5.56 -5.58
C LEU A 80 8.73 6.03 -5.98
N LEU A 81 9.15 7.19 -5.49
CA LEU A 81 10.44 7.81 -5.77
C LEU A 81 11.35 7.84 -4.51
N ASP A 82 11.03 7.02 -3.49
CA ASP A 82 11.87 6.90 -2.30
C ASP A 82 13.27 6.42 -2.69
N LYS A 83 14.32 6.83 -1.98
CA LYS A 83 15.71 6.38 -2.23
C LYS A 83 15.91 4.89 -1.98
N ASN A 84 15.10 4.28 -1.13
CA ASN A 84 15.14 2.88 -0.76
C ASN A 84 14.31 2.03 -1.74
N ASP A 85 14.96 1.04 -2.37
CA ASP A 85 14.34 0.15 -3.36
C ASP A 85 13.20 -0.69 -2.78
N ILE A 86 13.32 -1.18 -1.54
CA ILE A 86 12.26 -1.92 -0.84
C ILE A 86 11.00 -1.07 -0.70
N VAL A 87 11.16 0.23 -0.41
CA VAL A 87 10.04 1.18 -0.29
C VAL A 87 9.41 1.43 -1.64
N ARG A 88 10.20 1.75 -2.68
CA ARG A 88 9.70 1.93 -4.05
C ARG A 88 8.94 0.70 -4.55
N SER A 89 9.52 -0.49 -4.37
CA SER A 89 8.89 -1.75 -4.73
C SER A 89 7.53 -1.94 -4.06
N SER A 90 7.48 -1.72 -2.75
CA SER A 90 6.25 -1.92 -1.98
C SER A 90 5.17 -0.92 -2.37
N ALA A 91 5.55 0.35 -2.58
CA ALA A 91 4.66 1.39 -3.06
C ALA A 91 4.09 1.09 -4.45
N ALA A 92 4.92 0.56 -5.37
CA ALA A 92 4.47 0.14 -6.70
C ALA A 92 3.46 -1.01 -6.63
N ARG A 93 3.73 -2.04 -5.82
CA ARG A 93 2.77 -3.14 -5.59
C ARG A 93 1.44 -2.64 -5.03
N VAL A 94 1.48 -1.70 -4.09
CA VAL A 94 0.27 -1.11 -3.50
C VAL A 94 -0.55 -0.33 -4.52
N ILE A 95 0.09 0.53 -5.33
CA ILE A 95 -0.61 1.29 -6.37
C ILE A 95 -1.27 0.35 -7.37
N ILE A 96 -0.55 -0.65 -7.88
CA ILE A 96 -1.13 -1.64 -8.81
C ILE A 96 -2.29 -2.40 -8.13
N GLY A 97 -2.11 -2.80 -6.87
CA GLY A 97 -3.15 -3.45 -6.09
C GLY A 97 -4.42 -2.61 -5.98
N LEU A 98 -4.29 -1.32 -5.65
CA LEU A 98 -5.41 -0.38 -5.55
C LEU A 98 -6.11 -0.18 -6.89
N VAL A 99 -5.36 0.03 -7.98
CA VAL A 99 -5.96 0.20 -9.30
C VAL A 99 -6.77 -1.03 -9.71
N ARG A 100 -6.21 -2.23 -9.53
CA ARG A 100 -6.91 -3.48 -9.84
C ARG A 100 -8.17 -3.67 -8.99
N MET A 101 -8.17 -3.22 -7.74
CA MET A 101 -9.38 -3.26 -6.91
C MET A 101 -10.46 -2.31 -7.45
N VAL A 102 -10.08 -1.08 -7.79
CA VAL A 102 -11.01 -0.09 -8.35
C VAL A 102 -11.58 -0.54 -9.70
N ASP A 103 -10.75 -1.05 -10.60
CA ASP A 103 -11.18 -1.53 -11.93
C ASP A 103 -12.21 -2.69 -11.82
N ASN A 104 -12.15 -3.47 -10.74
CA ASN A 104 -13.10 -4.56 -10.46
C ASN A 104 -14.29 -4.13 -9.59
N SER A 105 -14.32 -2.89 -9.09
CA SER A 105 -15.36 -2.38 -8.18
C SER A 105 -16.30 -1.45 -8.94
N SER A 106 -17.56 -1.85 -9.10
CA SER A 106 -18.58 -1.17 -9.92
C SER A 106 -19.08 0.19 -9.41
N GLY A 107 -18.34 0.94 -8.59
CA GLY A 107 -18.86 2.24 -8.13
C GLY A 107 -18.06 3.08 -7.14
N VAL A 108 -16.77 2.82 -6.87
CA VAL A 108 -16.12 3.48 -5.72
C VAL A 108 -15.12 4.58 -6.11
N TYR A 109 -14.57 4.61 -7.33
CA TYR A 109 -13.52 5.59 -7.62
C TYR A 109 -13.31 5.86 -9.11
N ASN A 110 -13.32 7.13 -9.53
CA ASN A 110 -12.98 7.50 -10.90
C ASN A 110 -11.45 7.64 -11.05
N MET A 111 -10.75 6.50 -11.06
CA MET A 111 -9.29 6.44 -11.29
C MET A 111 -8.90 6.63 -12.77
N ALA A 112 -9.88 6.64 -13.69
CA ALA A 112 -9.62 6.76 -15.13
C ALA A 112 -8.80 8.03 -15.46
N TYR A 113 -9.09 9.15 -14.81
CA TYR A 113 -8.35 10.41 -14.96
C TYR A 113 -6.91 10.38 -14.43
N LYS A 114 -6.55 9.37 -13.62
CA LYS A 114 -5.22 9.21 -13.03
C LYS A 114 -4.41 8.08 -13.67
N ARG A 115 -4.98 7.32 -14.63
CA ARG A 115 -4.30 6.15 -15.21
C ARG A 115 -3.01 6.52 -15.95
N SER A 116 -3.00 7.60 -16.73
CA SER A 116 -1.79 8.09 -17.42
C SER A 116 -0.70 8.51 -16.44
N GLU A 117 -1.07 9.24 -15.38
CA GLU A 117 -0.15 9.63 -14.30
C GLU A 117 0.44 8.42 -13.57
N ILE A 118 -0.38 7.40 -13.28
CA ILE A 118 0.09 6.15 -12.66
C ILE A 118 1.08 5.44 -13.57
N VAL A 119 0.80 5.35 -14.87
CA VAL A 119 1.71 4.73 -15.85
C VAL A 119 3.05 5.47 -15.89
N GLU A 120 3.04 6.79 -15.92
CA GLU A 120 4.26 7.60 -15.90
C GLU A 120 5.09 7.33 -14.65
N LEU A 121 4.46 7.39 -13.47
CA LEU A 121 5.15 7.20 -12.19
C LEU A 121 5.71 5.78 -12.04
N LEU A 122 4.97 4.75 -12.45
CA LEU A 122 5.46 3.37 -12.41
C LEU A 122 6.65 3.19 -13.36
N ASN A 123 6.64 3.80 -14.54
CA ASN A 123 7.80 3.80 -15.44
C ASN A 123 9.01 4.52 -14.83
N THR A 124 8.81 5.65 -14.15
CA THR A 124 9.89 6.33 -13.42
C THR A 124 10.48 5.44 -12.32
N SER A 125 9.64 4.77 -11.52
CA SER A 125 10.12 3.85 -10.48
C SER A 125 10.90 2.67 -11.07
N LEU A 126 10.49 2.12 -12.21
CA LEU A 126 11.25 1.09 -12.93
C LEU A 126 12.64 1.59 -13.33
N GLN A 127 12.74 2.81 -13.84
CA GLN A 127 14.03 3.41 -14.22
C GLN A 127 14.95 3.64 -13.02
N GLN A 128 14.40 3.99 -11.85
CA GLN A 128 15.15 4.18 -10.61
C GLN A 128 15.53 2.86 -9.91
N GLY A 129 14.95 1.74 -10.35
CA GLY A 129 15.21 0.40 -9.84
C GLY A 129 14.21 -0.01 -8.76
N VAL A 130 13.69 -1.22 -8.89
CA VAL A 130 12.88 -1.95 -7.90
C VAL A 130 13.41 -3.38 -7.81
N ASP A 131 12.97 -4.16 -6.84
CA ASP A 131 13.30 -5.59 -6.81
C ASP A 131 12.74 -6.31 -8.04
N LYS A 132 13.44 -7.38 -8.47
CA LYS A 132 13.14 -8.08 -9.72
C LYS A 132 11.72 -8.64 -9.81
N GLU A 133 11.20 -9.19 -8.72
CA GLU A 133 9.83 -9.73 -8.69
C GLU A 133 8.82 -8.61 -8.88
N THR A 134 9.05 -7.45 -8.25
CA THR A 134 8.23 -6.25 -8.44
C THR A 134 8.37 -5.68 -9.85
N GLU A 135 9.57 -5.65 -10.42
CA GLU A 135 9.80 -5.24 -11.81
C GLU A 135 8.98 -6.10 -12.78
N ASP A 136 9.10 -7.42 -12.68
CA ASP A 136 8.36 -8.36 -13.52
C ASP A 136 6.85 -8.15 -13.38
N TYR A 137 6.37 -7.96 -12.15
CA TYR A 137 4.96 -7.68 -11.86
C TYR A 137 4.48 -6.35 -12.47
N MET A 138 5.26 -5.27 -12.34
CA MET A 138 4.95 -3.96 -12.91
C MET A 138 4.92 -4.00 -14.43
N ARG A 139 5.92 -4.63 -15.07
CA ARG A 139 5.98 -4.76 -16.54
C ARG A 139 4.79 -5.54 -17.07
N HIS A 140 4.41 -6.63 -16.40
CA HIS A 140 3.23 -7.40 -16.76
C HIS A 140 1.95 -6.57 -16.67
N TYR A 141 1.78 -5.80 -15.59
CA TYR A 141 0.64 -4.90 -15.42
C TYR A 141 0.58 -3.79 -16.48
N LEU A 142 1.71 -3.12 -16.74
CA LEU A 142 1.78 -2.04 -17.74
C LEU A 142 1.49 -2.53 -19.16
N ALA A 143 1.81 -3.78 -19.49
CA ALA A 143 1.49 -4.38 -20.79
C ALA A 143 0.00 -4.72 -20.97
N GLN A 144 -0.80 -4.72 -19.89
CA GLN A 144 -2.24 -4.99 -19.92
C GLN A 144 -3.11 -3.74 -19.99
N LEU A 145 -2.51 -2.56 -19.79
CA LEU A 145 -3.19 -1.25 -19.85
C LEU A 145 -3.31 -0.76 -21.29
#